data_AF-A0A6C2D6M8-F1
#
_entry.id   AF-A0A6C2D6M8-F1
#
_cell.length_a   1.000
_cell.length_b   1.000
_cell.length_c   1.000
_cell.angle_alpha   90.00
_cell.angle_beta   90.00
_cell.angle_gamma   90.00
#
_symmetry.space_group_name_H-M   'P 1'
#
loop_
_entity.id
_entity.type
_entity.pdbx_description
1 polymer ?
#
loop_
_entity_poly.entity_id
_entity_poly.type
_entity_poly.pdbx_seq_one_letter_code
_entity_poly.pdbx_strand_id
1 'polypeptide(L)' 'MSLKRLPVGAWLLGVPGLLCLFAGLVLLAGFGADLHPLLQESGAGLVLLVSGVALVGSAAFPLVLAELAAKDGAE' A
#
# COMPACT_ATOMS: atom_id res chain seq x y z
N MET A 1 3.29 24.93 -1.49
CA MET A 1 3.42 23.45 -1.49
C MET A 1 4.89 23.08 -1.59
N SER A 2 5.59 23.06 -0.45
CA SER A 2 6.99 22.68 -0.39
C SER A 2 7.06 21.16 -0.42
N LEU A 3 7.39 20.58 -1.57
CA LEU A 3 7.67 19.15 -1.76
C LEU A 3 8.98 18.76 -1.06
N LYS A 4 9.11 19.03 0.24
CA LYS A 4 10.31 18.73 1.03
C LYS A 4 10.04 17.49 1.87
N ARG A 5 10.23 16.36 1.19
CA ARG A 5 10.41 15.01 1.72
C ARG A 5 9.16 14.45 2.38
N LEU A 6 8.30 13.86 1.54
CA LEU A 6 7.48 12.74 2.02
C LEU A 6 8.43 11.77 2.76
N PRO A 7 8.09 11.36 3.99
CA PRO A 7 8.97 10.51 4.77
C PRO A 7 9.23 9.25 3.96
N VAL A 8 10.52 8.92 3.78
CA VAL A 8 10.96 7.77 2.97
C VAL A 8 10.18 6.51 3.34
N GLY A 9 9.86 6.32 4.63
CA GLY A 9 9.03 5.21 5.12
C GLY A 9 7.60 5.17 4.57
N ALA A 10 6.94 6.31 4.36
CA ALA A 10 5.61 6.34 3.75
C ALA A 10 5.66 5.94 2.27
N TRP A 11 6.71 6.35 1.56
CA TRP A 11 6.90 5.97 0.16
C TRP A 11 7.30 4.49 0.05
N LEU A 12 8.16 4.01 0.95
CA LEU A 12 8.62 2.62 1.02
C LEU A 12 7.53 1.63 1.39
N LEU A 13 6.54 2.01 2.21
CA LEU A 13 5.41 1.14 2.54
C LEU A 13 4.22 1.36 1.60
N GLY A 14 3.96 2.60 1.20
CA GLY A 14 2.80 2.96 0.38
C GLY A 14 2.88 2.43 -1.05
N VAL A 15 4.04 2.55 -1.72
CA VAL A 15 4.22 2.06 -3.10
C VAL A 15 4.02 0.54 -3.23
N PRO A 16 4.73 -0.32 -2.45
CA PRO A 16 4.49 -1.76 -2.52
C PRO A 16 3.11 -2.15 -1.99
N GLY A 17 2.58 -1.45 -0.98
CA GLY A 17 1.21 -1.68 -0.51
C GLY A 17 0.17 -1.46 -1.60
N LEU A 18 0.29 -0.37 -2.38
CA LEU A 18 -0.60 -0.05 -3.50
C LEU A 18 -0.47 -1.06 -4.65
N LEU A 19 0.76 -1.48 -4.97
CA LEU A 19 1.01 -2.55 -5.95
C LEU A 19 0.38 -3.87 -5.51
N CYS A 20 0.48 -4.21 -4.22
CA CYS A 20 -0.12 -5.41 -3.64
C CYS A 20 -1.66 -5.36 -3.68
N LEU A 21 -2.24 -4.18 -3.39
CA LEU A 21 -3.67 -3.91 -3.48
C LEU A 21 -4.18 -4.06 -4.91
N PHE A 22 -3.47 -3.46 -5.88
CA PHE A 22 -3.81 -3.55 -7.30
C PHE A 22 -3.71 -4.99 -7.80
N ALA A 23 -2.62 -5.70 -7.47
CA ALA A 23 -2.46 -7.10 -7.80
C ALA A 23 -3.58 -7.96 -7.17
N GLY A 24 -3.88 -7.79 -5.89
CA GLY A 24 -4.97 -8.49 -5.22
C GLY A 24 -6.34 -8.25 -5.88
N LEU A 25 -6.61 -7.02 -6.32
CA LEU A 25 -7.84 -6.67 -7.04
C LEU A 25 -7.92 -7.36 -8.42
N VAL A 26 -6.80 -7.38 -9.17
CA VAL A 26 -6.69 -8.08 -10.46
C VAL A 26 -6.84 -9.59 -10.29
N LEU A 27 -6.28 -10.17 -9.22
CA LEU A 27 -6.50 -11.57 -8.87
C LEU A 27 -7.97 -11.86 -8.56
N LEU A 28 -8.64 -11.01 -7.75
CA LEU A 28 -10.05 -11.16 -7.41
C LEU A 28 -10.98 -11.02 -8.64
N ALA A 29 -10.60 -10.19 -9.60
CA ALA A 29 -11.35 -10.00 -10.85
C ALA A 29 -11.30 -11.22 -11.80
N GLY A 30 -10.65 -12.31 -11.39
CA GLY A 30 -10.55 -13.55 -12.16
C GLY A 30 -9.42 -13.55 -13.19
N PHE A 31 -8.65 -12.45 -13.30
CA PHE A 31 -7.49 -12.37 -14.19
C PHE A 31 -6.29 -13.22 -13.71
N GLY A 32 -6.29 -13.70 -12.47
CA GLY A 32 -5.34 -14.71 -11.99
C GLY A 32 -5.52 -16.09 -12.61
N ALA A 33 -6.71 -16.37 -13.18
CA ALA A 33 -7.06 -17.65 -13.81
C ALA A 33 -6.24 -17.95 -15.07
N ASP A 34 -5.85 -16.91 -15.81
CA ASP A 34 -5.12 -17.04 -17.08
C ASP A 34 -3.60 -17.16 -16.86
N LEU A 35 -3.09 -16.72 -15.69
CA LEU A 35 -1.65 -16.63 -15.42
C LEU A 35 -1.06 -17.82 -14.66
N HIS A 36 -1.76 -18.42 -13.68
CA HIS A 36 -1.26 -19.63 -12.99
C HIS A 36 -2.35 -20.38 -12.19
N PRO A 37 -2.41 -21.72 -12.22
CA PRO A 37 -3.40 -22.51 -11.47
C PRO A 37 -3.27 -22.42 -9.93
N LEU A 38 -2.18 -21.84 -9.40
CA LEU A 38 -2.04 -21.53 -7.97
C LEU A 38 -2.76 -20.23 -7.56
N LEU A 39 -3.06 -19.34 -8.52
CA LEU A 39 -3.83 -18.11 -8.28
C LEU A 39 -5.34 -18.35 -8.35
N GLN A 40 -5.78 -19.57 -8.72
CA GLN A 40 -7.18 -20.00 -8.69
C GLN A 40 -7.73 -20.18 -7.26
N GLU A 41 -6.86 -20.36 -6.28
CA GLU A 41 -7.29 -20.42 -4.89
C GLU A 41 -7.67 -18.99 -4.48
N SER A 42 -8.98 -18.70 -4.38
CA SER A 42 -9.52 -17.37 -4.02
C SER A 42 -8.87 -16.75 -2.78
N GLY A 43 -8.26 -17.56 -1.91
CA GLY A 43 -7.45 -17.12 -0.78
C GLY A 43 -6.23 -16.28 -1.16
N ALA A 44 -5.56 -16.55 -2.29
CA ALA A 44 -4.36 -15.81 -2.70
C ALA A 44 -4.65 -14.32 -2.98
N GLY A 45 -5.75 -14.05 -3.69
CA GLY A 45 -6.19 -12.67 -3.96
C GLY A 45 -6.62 -11.92 -2.71
N LEU A 46 -7.33 -12.60 -1.79
CA LEU A 46 -7.75 -12.02 -0.50
C LEU A 46 -6.56 -11.71 0.42
N VAL A 47 -5.58 -12.61 0.51
CA VAL A 47 -4.37 -12.40 1.32
C VAL A 47 -3.58 -11.20 0.79
N LEU A 48 -3.38 -11.09 -0.52
CA LEU A 48 -2.72 -9.91 -1.10
C LEU A 48 -3.50 -8.62 -0.85
N LEU A 49 -4.83 -8.66 -0.93
CA LEU A 49 -5.65 -7.48 -0.64
C LEU A 49 -5.49 -7.02 0.81
N VAL A 50 -5.62 -7.94 1.77
CA VAL A 50 -5.47 -7.64 3.19
C VAL A 50 -4.06 -7.15 3.51
N SER A 51 -3.02 -7.79 2.95
CA SER A 51 -1.64 -7.34 3.10
C SER A 51 -1.40 -5.97 2.48
N GLY A 52 -1.98 -5.68 1.32
CA GLY A 52 -1.91 -4.37 0.67
C GLY A 52 -2.57 -3.27 1.51
N VAL A 53 -3.77 -3.51 2.03
CA VAL A 53 -4.47 -2.58 2.93
C VAL A 53 -3.68 -2.37 4.23
N ALA A 54 -3.13 -3.43 4.82
CA ALA A 54 -2.29 -3.33 6.01
C ALA A 54 -1.04 -2.49 5.77
N LEU A 55 -0.34 -2.69 4.64
CA LEU A 55 0.84 -1.91 4.27
C LEU A 55 0.52 -0.43 4.01
N VAL A 56 -0.57 -0.15 3.30
CA VAL A 56 -1.05 1.23 3.06
C VAL A 56 -1.47 1.90 4.37
N GLY A 57 -2.16 1.17 5.26
CA GLY A 57 -2.50 1.65 6.60
C GLY A 57 -1.27 1.96 7.45
N SER A 58 -0.25 1.10 7.41
CA SER A 58 1.03 1.35 8.08
C SER A 58 1.80 2.53 7.50
N ALA A 59 1.62 2.86 6.21
CA ALA A 59 2.19 4.06 5.59
C ALA A 59 1.49 5.36 6.03
N ALA A 60 0.25 5.30 6.53
CA ALA A 60 -0.46 6.48 7.05
C ALA A 60 0.20 7.05 8.33
N PHE A 61 0.78 6.19 9.18
CA PHE A 61 1.43 6.61 10.42
C PHE A 61 2.65 7.52 10.21
N PRO A 62 3.66 7.17 9.39
CA PRO A 62 4.78 8.06 9.10
C PRO A 62 4.34 9.34 8.37
N LEU A 63 3.28 9.30 7.54
CA LEU A 63 2.72 10.50 6.90
C LEU A 63 2.19 11.50 7.93
N VAL A 64 1.40 11.03 8.90
CA VAL A 64 0.86 11.89 9.97
C VAL A 64 1.99 12.47 10.82
N LEU A 65 3.01 11.68 11.16
CA LEU A 65 4.18 12.19 11.91
C LEU A 65 4.95 13.27 11.14
N ALA A 66 5.12 13.12 9.82
CA ALA A 66 5.76 14.14 9.01
C ALA A 66 4.91 15.42 8.91
N GLU A 67 3.59 15.29 8.87
CA GLU A 67 2.67 16.43 8.90
C GLU A 67 2.71 17.16 10.26
N LEU A 68 2.74 16.43 11.38
CA LEU A 68 2.93 17.03 12.70
C LEU A 68 4.27 17.76 12.81
N ALA A 69 5.38 17.15 12.38
CA ALA A 69 6.69 17.77 12.41
C ALA A 69 6.78 19.03 11.53
N ALA A 70 6.07 19.05 10.39
CA ALA A 70 5.99 20.23 9.53
C ALA A 70 5.18 21.37 10.15
N LYS A 71 4.20 21.07 11.01
CA LYS A 71 3.41 22.06 11.75
C LYS A 71 4.17 22.61 12.96
N ASP A 72 4.88 21.75 13.69
CA ASP A 72 5.69 22.10 14.86
C ASP A 72 6.90 22.98 14.49
N GLY A 73 7.56 22.69 13.36
CA GLY A 73 8.68 23.50 12.85
C GLY A 73 8.29 24.78 12.10
N ALA A 74 7.00 25.11 12.03
CA ALA A 74 6.49 26.34 11.41
C ALA A 74 6.11 27.42 12.45
N GLU A 75 6.32 27.15 13.73
CA GLU A 75 6.21 28.08 14.87
C GLU A 75 7.60 28.64 15.26
#